data_AF-A0A538LTL0-F1
#
_entry.id   AF-A0A538LTL0-F1
#
_cell.length_a   1.000
_cell.length_b   1.000
_cell.length_c   1.000
_cell.angle_alpha   90.00
_cell.angle_beta   90.00
_cell.angle_gamma   90.00
#
_symmetry.space_group_name_H-M   'P 1'
#
loop_
_entity.id
_entity.type
_entity.pdbx_description
1 polymer ?
#
loop_
_entity_poly.entity_id
_entity_poly.type
_entity_poly.pdbx_seq_one_letter_code
_entity_poly.pdbx_strand_id
1 'polypeptide(L)'
;MGGKRESVAPEAPLVIEHAMRVALLGGEVVANRLRARPRSRLILPTGRTPLGLYAALRAHAADGTLPTQAATLLQLDEYLGLGPEDERSYRAYLRHELRGVQFGVFHGLDGSAPDPAAECARHQALLDQAPIDLVVLGLGRDGHVAFDEPGAPLDAGVRRVRLHPTTRRDAAGDFGGLERVPEDAYTVGLRTLLEARELVLLVSGESKAQALRAMLEEPPGEELPASLLRRHPRLTVICDRAAAHLLRPSASSSSDRAVIVLGHREPAVSAAHRISDETRARLRRAERVCREDPPRTVIFTGYTRTPLGLAEAEQMKAEWKLSSVPALMEQAGRNTAENATRTLPLIRAIGDVRRVTVVTSAWHIRAPYFFAPYRTLGLRLSFSWAVHGPWARMLWQELHGARAMRGQRRRAMTQMRLPPELELPAADNREDGQ
;
A
#
# COMPACT_ATOMS: atom_id res chain seq x y z
N MET A 1 -23.06 -6.28 23.65
CA MET A 1 -22.44 -5.18 24.40
C MET A 1 -21.47 -4.44 23.50
N GLY A 2 -21.95 -3.41 22.81
CA GLY A 2 -21.15 -2.60 21.87
C GLY A 2 -20.27 -1.63 22.64
N GLY A 3 -19.00 -1.99 22.83
CA GLY A 3 -18.01 -1.02 23.26
C GLY A 3 -17.86 0.03 22.17
N LYS A 4 -18.24 1.29 22.47
CA LYS A 4 -17.79 2.46 21.72
C LYS A 4 -16.27 2.40 21.67
N ARG A 5 -15.69 1.93 20.55
CA ARG A 5 -14.27 2.17 20.28
C ARG A 5 -14.12 3.68 20.20
N GLU A 6 -13.37 4.25 21.14
CA GLU A 6 -12.96 5.65 21.07
C GLU A 6 -12.43 5.92 19.65
N SER A 7 -12.88 7.02 19.05
CA SER A 7 -12.49 7.40 17.70
C SER A 7 -10.99 7.73 17.69
N VAL A 8 -10.15 6.73 17.40
CA VAL A 8 -8.74 6.97 17.11
C VAL A 8 -8.71 7.93 15.91
N ALA A 9 -8.07 9.09 16.10
CA ALA A 9 -7.90 10.04 15.02
C ALA A 9 -7.25 9.31 13.82
N PRO A 10 -7.77 9.49 12.60
CA PRO A 10 -7.23 8.79 11.44
C PRO A 10 -5.76 9.17 11.27
N GLU A 11 -4.97 8.21 10.82
CA GLU A 11 -3.59 8.49 10.45
C GLU A 11 -3.54 9.53 9.33
N ALA A 12 -2.58 10.44 9.41
CA ALA A 12 -2.35 11.44 8.39
C ALA A 12 -2.10 10.77 7.04
N PRO A 13 -2.55 11.37 5.93
CA PRO A 13 -2.27 10.83 4.62
C PRO A 13 -0.79 11.03 4.26
N LEU A 14 -0.26 10.12 3.45
CA LEU A 14 1.03 10.30 2.80
C LEU A 14 0.85 11.21 1.59
N VAL A 15 1.20 12.49 1.77
CA VAL A 15 1.21 13.48 0.70
C VAL A 15 2.51 13.36 -0.10
N ILE A 16 2.39 13.21 -1.41
CA ILE A 16 3.51 13.17 -2.35
C ILE A 16 3.32 14.19 -3.47
N GLU A 17 4.38 14.51 -4.21
CA GLU A 17 4.36 15.66 -5.12
C GLU A 17 3.43 15.47 -6.33
N HIS A 18 3.48 14.29 -6.98
CA HIS A 18 2.86 14.08 -8.28
C HIS A 18 1.92 12.88 -8.32
N ALA A 19 0.80 13.02 -9.04
CA ALA A 19 -0.20 11.98 -9.26
C ALA A 19 0.39 10.64 -9.74
N MET A 20 1.34 10.65 -10.68
CA MET A 20 1.96 9.44 -11.20
C MET A 20 2.69 8.65 -10.11
N ARG A 21 3.36 9.35 -9.18
CA ARG A 21 4.07 8.75 -8.06
C ARG A 21 3.12 8.06 -7.08
N VAL A 22 1.86 8.51 -6.97
CA VAL A 22 0.84 7.91 -6.10
C VAL A 22 0.55 6.51 -6.59
N ALA A 23 0.31 6.40 -7.89
CA ALA A 23 0.04 5.15 -8.56
C ALA A 23 1.26 4.21 -8.50
N LEU A 24 2.46 4.71 -8.81
CA LEU A 24 3.69 3.90 -8.73
C LEU A 24 3.94 3.37 -7.31
N LEU A 25 3.74 4.19 -6.28
CA LEU A 25 3.87 3.76 -4.89
C LEU A 25 2.82 2.70 -4.54
N GLY A 26 1.58 2.85 -5.02
CA GLY A 26 0.56 1.79 -4.92
C GLY A 26 1.03 0.46 -5.53
N GLY A 27 1.66 0.51 -6.70
CA GLY A 27 2.28 -0.65 -7.36
C GLY A 27 3.36 -1.32 -6.52
N GLU A 28 4.27 -0.55 -5.94
CA GLU A 28 5.32 -1.07 -5.07
C GLU A 28 4.77 -1.67 -3.76
N VAL A 29 3.68 -1.12 -3.22
CA VAL A 29 2.97 -1.70 -2.08
C VAL A 29 2.38 -3.06 -2.45
N VAL A 30 1.64 -3.16 -3.56
CA VAL A 30 1.07 -4.42 -4.05
C VAL A 30 2.16 -5.46 -4.31
N ALA A 31 3.25 -5.07 -4.98
CA ALA A 31 4.38 -5.95 -5.26
C ALA A 31 5.05 -6.46 -3.99
N ASN A 32 5.20 -5.60 -2.97
CA ASN A 32 5.72 -6.03 -1.67
C ASN A 32 4.79 -7.01 -0.96
N ARG A 33 3.46 -6.85 -1.04
CA ARG A 33 2.51 -7.82 -0.45
C ARG A 33 2.59 -9.16 -1.14
N LEU A 34 2.62 -9.20 -2.47
CA LEU A 34 2.79 -10.44 -3.24
C LEU A 34 4.10 -11.15 -2.89
N ARG A 35 5.21 -10.42 -2.73
CA ARG A 35 6.50 -11.01 -2.31
C ARG A 35 6.49 -11.54 -0.88
N ALA A 36 5.78 -10.86 0.03
CA ALA A 36 5.62 -11.31 1.41
C ALA A 36 4.72 -12.54 1.51
N ARG A 37 3.60 -12.55 0.77
CA ARG A 37 2.57 -13.59 0.76
C ARG A 37 2.20 -13.93 -0.69
N PRO A 38 2.90 -14.87 -1.36
CA PRO A 38 2.61 -15.21 -2.76
C PRO A 38 1.20 -15.74 -3.03
N ARG A 39 0.49 -16.19 -1.98
CA ARG A 39 -0.92 -16.62 -2.02
C ARG A 39 -1.91 -15.51 -1.65
N SER A 40 -1.50 -14.24 -1.78
CA SER A 40 -2.35 -13.11 -1.38
C SER A 40 -3.64 -13.10 -2.19
N ARG A 41 -4.73 -12.79 -1.51
CA ARG A 41 -6.03 -12.44 -2.12
C ARG A 41 -6.12 -10.92 -2.21
N LEU A 42 -6.23 -10.39 -3.41
CA LEU A 42 -6.17 -8.96 -3.69
C LEU A 42 -7.46 -8.47 -4.35
N ILE A 43 -7.85 -7.24 -4.04
CA ILE A 43 -8.81 -6.45 -4.82
C ILE A 43 -8.10 -5.19 -5.32
N LEU A 44 -8.16 -4.94 -6.62
CA LEU A 44 -7.53 -3.78 -7.28
C LEU A 44 -8.59 -2.93 -7.98
N PRO A 45 -8.45 -1.60 -8.04
CA PRO A 45 -9.48 -0.71 -8.54
C PRO A 45 -9.35 -0.48 -10.05
N THR A 46 -10.43 -0.08 -10.71
CA THR A 46 -10.39 0.41 -12.10
C THR A 46 -10.22 1.94 -12.16
N GLY A 47 -10.32 2.51 -13.36
CA GLY A 47 -10.27 3.97 -13.58
C GLY A 47 -8.88 4.53 -13.84
N ARG A 48 -8.72 5.85 -13.71
CA ARG A 48 -7.50 6.55 -14.16
C ARG A 48 -6.39 6.62 -13.11
N THR A 49 -6.75 6.69 -11.83
CA THR A 49 -5.78 6.78 -10.72
C THR A 49 -4.80 5.60 -10.64
N PRO A 50 -5.20 4.32 -10.84
CA PRO A 50 -4.29 3.18 -10.69
C PRO A 50 -3.41 2.87 -11.92
N LEU A 51 -3.42 3.66 -13.00
CA LEU A 51 -2.66 3.32 -14.22
C LEU A 51 -1.15 3.12 -13.97
N GLY A 52 -0.53 3.96 -13.13
CA GLY A 52 0.87 3.80 -12.75
C GLY A 52 1.12 2.60 -11.82
N LEU A 53 0.12 2.18 -11.03
CA LEU A 53 0.18 0.94 -10.24
C LEU A 53 0.31 -0.25 -11.18
N TYR A 54 -0.53 -0.32 -12.21
CA TYR A 54 -0.49 -1.40 -13.20
C TYR A 54 0.81 -1.39 -14.02
N ALA A 55 1.32 -0.22 -14.38
CA ALA A 55 2.64 -0.10 -15.03
C ALA A 55 3.76 -0.71 -14.18
N ALA A 56 3.83 -0.39 -12.88
CA ALA A 56 4.82 -0.95 -11.98
C ALA A 56 4.69 -2.48 -11.82
N LEU A 57 3.47 -3.02 -11.76
CA LEU A 57 3.25 -4.47 -11.71
C LEU A 57 3.72 -5.16 -12.99
N ARG A 58 3.43 -4.58 -14.17
CA ARG A 58 3.90 -5.11 -15.46
C ARG A 58 5.43 -5.11 -15.54
N ALA A 59 6.08 -4.04 -15.08
CA ALA A 59 7.55 -3.98 -15.04
C ALA A 59 8.13 -5.10 -14.18
N HIS A 60 7.61 -5.29 -12.96
CA HIS A 60 8.09 -6.37 -12.10
C HIS A 60 7.80 -7.78 -12.63
N ALA A 61 6.69 -7.97 -13.34
CA ALA A 61 6.35 -9.23 -13.98
C ALA A 61 7.28 -9.53 -15.16
N ALA A 62 7.57 -8.54 -16.01
CA ALA A 62 8.53 -8.66 -17.11
C ALA A 62 9.94 -9.04 -16.61
N ASP A 63 10.33 -8.52 -15.44
CA ASP A 63 11.60 -8.85 -14.78
C ASP A 63 11.60 -10.21 -14.06
N GLY A 64 10.46 -10.92 -13.99
CA GLY A 64 10.31 -12.18 -13.26
C GLY A 64 10.39 -12.04 -11.73
N THR A 65 10.19 -10.84 -11.18
CA THR A 65 10.32 -10.56 -9.74
C THR A 65 9.00 -10.48 -8.98
N LEU A 66 7.87 -10.65 -9.68
CA LEU A 66 6.52 -10.55 -9.14
C LEU A 66 5.87 -11.93 -9.02
N PRO A 67 5.66 -12.47 -7.80
CA PRO A 67 5.15 -13.82 -7.62
C PRO A 67 3.61 -13.86 -7.64
N THR A 68 3.00 -13.68 -8.80
CA THR A 68 1.52 -13.64 -8.97
C THR A 68 0.87 -14.99 -9.24
N GLN A 69 1.64 -16.01 -9.63
CA GLN A 69 1.10 -17.31 -10.07
C GLN A 69 0.32 -18.08 -8.99
N ALA A 70 0.51 -17.76 -7.71
CA ALA A 70 -0.22 -18.37 -6.60
C ALA A 70 -1.25 -17.41 -5.96
N ALA A 71 -1.33 -16.17 -6.45
CA ALA A 71 -2.20 -15.13 -5.92
C ALA A 71 -3.59 -15.19 -6.57
N THR A 72 -4.58 -14.66 -5.86
CA THR A 72 -5.96 -14.55 -6.31
C THR A 72 -6.33 -13.08 -6.47
N LEU A 73 -6.81 -12.70 -7.65
CA LEU A 73 -7.42 -11.40 -7.89
C LEU A 73 -8.95 -11.53 -7.82
N LEU A 74 -9.59 -10.66 -7.06
CA LEU A 74 -11.04 -10.57 -6.90
C LEU A 74 -11.49 -9.20 -7.43
N GLN A 75 -12.48 -9.18 -8.31
CA GLN A 75 -12.98 -7.94 -8.92
C GLN A 75 -13.83 -7.13 -7.92
N LEU A 76 -13.64 -5.81 -7.91
CA LEU A 76 -14.29 -4.87 -7.00
C LEU A 76 -15.74 -4.55 -7.41
N ASP A 77 -15.96 -4.34 -8.70
CA ASP A 77 -17.21 -3.85 -9.27
C ASP A 77 -17.29 -4.19 -10.77
N GLU A 78 -18.50 -4.18 -11.32
CA GLU A 78 -18.76 -4.39 -12.74
C GLU A 78 -20.09 -3.75 -13.15
N TYR A 79 -20.16 -3.21 -14.35
CA TYR A 79 -21.42 -2.70 -14.87
C TYR A 79 -22.42 -3.82 -15.19
N LEU A 80 -23.68 -3.61 -14.85
CA LEU A 80 -24.74 -4.57 -15.17
C LEU A 80 -25.09 -4.51 -16.66
N GLY A 81 -25.30 -5.66 -17.28
CA GLY A 81 -25.57 -5.83 -18.71
C GLY A 81 -24.33 -5.99 -19.58
N LEU A 82 -23.11 -5.81 -19.05
CA LEU A 82 -21.88 -6.03 -19.80
C LEU A 82 -21.36 -7.46 -19.60
N GLY A 83 -21.25 -8.20 -20.69
CA GLY A 83 -20.67 -9.54 -20.66
C GLY A 83 -19.15 -9.51 -20.45
N PRO A 84 -18.55 -10.65 -20.10
CA PRO A 84 -17.12 -10.73 -19.80
C PRO A 84 -16.22 -10.36 -20.99
N GLU A 85 -16.72 -10.51 -22.22
CA GLU A 85 -15.99 -10.19 -23.45
C GLU A 85 -16.30 -8.78 -24.00
N ASP A 86 -17.15 -8.00 -23.31
CA ASP A 86 -17.37 -6.60 -23.66
C ASP A 86 -16.14 -5.77 -23.26
N GLU A 87 -15.53 -5.06 -24.22
CA GLU A 87 -14.33 -4.25 -23.99
C GLU A 87 -14.56 -3.09 -23.01
N ARG A 88 -15.82 -2.69 -22.81
CA ARG A 88 -16.21 -1.65 -21.84
C ARG A 88 -16.36 -2.19 -20.42
N SER A 89 -16.34 -3.52 -20.24
CA SER A 89 -16.41 -4.14 -18.91
C SER A 89 -15.16 -3.84 -18.08
N TYR A 90 -15.35 -3.73 -16.77
CA TYR A 90 -14.22 -3.61 -15.84
C TYR A 90 -13.37 -4.87 -15.79
N ARG A 91 -13.95 -6.02 -16.13
CA ARG A 91 -13.21 -7.25 -16.38
C ARG A 91 -12.24 -7.11 -17.56
N ALA A 92 -12.67 -6.55 -18.69
CA ALA A 92 -11.81 -6.31 -19.85
C ALA A 92 -10.74 -5.26 -19.54
N TYR A 93 -11.10 -4.18 -18.85
CA TYR A 93 -10.15 -3.18 -18.35
C TYR A 93 -9.02 -3.82 -17.53
N LEU A 94 -9.36 -4.67 -16.54
CA LEU A 94 -8.34 -5.32 -15.70
C LEU A 94 -7.48 -6.30 -16.51
N ARG A 95 -8.06 -7.05 -17.45
CA ARG A 95 -7.29 -7.92 -18.36
C ARG A 95 -6.29 -7.11 -19.19
N HIS A 96 -6.70 -5.94 -19.69
CA HIS A 96 -5.84 -5.05 -20.46
C HIS A 96 -4.70 -4.48 -19.61
N GLU A 97 -5.02 -3.87 -18.48
CA GLU A 97 -4.03 -3.23 -17.61
C GLU A 97 -3.06 -4.24 -16.97
N LEU A 98 -3.51 -5.46 -16.71
CA LEU A 98 -2.67 -6.52 -16.16
C LEU A 98 -2.02 -7.41 -17.24
N ARG A 99 -1.99 -6.98 -18.50
CA ARG A 99 -1.30 -7.73 -19.56
C ARG A 99 0.15 -8.05 -19.17
N GLY A 100 0.52 -9.33 -19.25
CA GLY A 100 1.83 -9.83 -18.80
C GLY A 100 1.94 -10.14 -17.30
N VAL A 101 0.93 -9.80 -16.49
CA VAL A 101 0.84 -10.14 -15.06
C VAL A 101 -0.15 -11.29 -14.90
N GLN A 102 0.37 -12.52 -14.80
CA GLN A 102 -0.47 -13.71 -14.68
C GLN A 102 -0.76 -14.03 -13.21
N PHE A 103 -1.98 -13.74 -12.77
CA PHE A 103 -2.51 -14.23 -11.50
C PHE A 103 -2.85 -15.72 -11.60
N GLY A 104 -2.68 -16.46 -10.50
CA GLY A 104 -3.06 -17.87 -10.44
C GLY A 104 -4.56 -18.08 -10.61
N VAL A 105 -5.36 -17.18 -10.02
CA VAL A 105 -6.82 -17.16 -10.16
C VAL A 105 -7.31 -15.73 -10.30
N PHE A 106 -8.24 -15.50 -11.21
CA PHE A 106 -9.00 -14.26 -11.30
C PHE A 106 -10.51 -14.55 -11.21
N HIS A 107 -11.14 -13.99 -10.19
CA HIS A 107 -12.57 -14.05 -9.96
C HIS A 107 -13.21 -12.72 -10.35
N GLY A 108 -13.77 -12.68 -11.56
CA GLY A 108 -14.55 -11.55 -12.04
C GLY A 108 -16.03 -11.63 -11.65
N LEU A 109 -16.68 -10.47 -11.67
CA LEU A 109 -18.13 -10.36 -11.70
C LEU A 109 -18.62 -10.53 -13.16
N ASP A 110 -19.78 -11.16 -13.35
CA ASP A 110 -20.44 -11.26 -14.65
C ASP A 110 -21.59 -10.28 -14.74
N GLY A 111 -21.35 -9.13 -15.37
CA GLY A 111 -22.35 -8.10 -15.64
C GLY A 111 -23.57 -8.63 -16.40
N SER A 112 -23.41 -9.69 -17.21
CA SER A 112 -24.47 -10.28 -18.03
C SER A 112 -25.21 -11.46 -17.38
N ALA A 113 -24.91 -11.77 -16.11
CA ALA A 113 -25.56 -12.87 -15.40
C ALA A 113 -27.10 -12.73 -15.41
N PRO A 114 -27.86 -13.80 -15.70
CA PRO A 114 -29.31 -13.73 -15.84
C PRO A 114 -30.03 -13.46 -14.50
N ASP A 115 -29.42 -13.86 -13.39
CA ASP A 115 -29.89 -13.57 -12.03
C ASP A 115 -28.85 -12.73 -11.27
N PRO A 116 -29.07 -11.39 -11.17
CA PRO A 116 -28.20 -10.50 -10.43
C PRO A 116 -28.00 -10.85 -8.96
N ALA A 117 -29.02 -11.41 -8.30
CA ALA A 117 -28.93 -11.79 -6.89
C ALA A 117 -28.06 -13.04 -6.71
N ALA A 118 -28.21 -14.02 -7.60
CA ALA A 118 -27.35 -15.20 -7.61
C ALA A 118 -25.89 -14.83 -7.88
N GLU A 119 -25.62 -13.89 -8.77
CA GLU A 119 -24.27 -13.41 -9.05
C GLU A 119 -23.63 -12.69 -7.85
N CYS A 120 -24.39 -11.83 -7.17
CA CYS A 120 -23.93 -11.19 -5.92
C CYS A 120 -23.61 -12.24 -4.85
N ALA A 121 -24.47 -13.24 -4.67
CA ALA A 121 -24.27 -14.32 -3.69
C ALA A 121 -23.04 -15.18 -4.04
N ARG A 122 -22.84 -15.52 -5.33
CA ARG A 122 -21.67 -16.26 -5.81
C ARG A 122 -20.38 -15.50 -5.51
N HIS A 123 -20.33 -14.21 -5.82
CA HIS A 123 -19.14 -13.40 -5.61
C HIS A 123 -18.87 -13.14 -4.13
N GLN A 124 -19.90 -12.90 -3.32
CA GLN A 124 -19.77 -12.82 -1.86
C GLN A 124 -19.21 -14.13 -1.29
N ALA A 125 -19.73 -15.29 -1.70
CA ALA A 125 -19.21 -16.58 -1.26
C ALA A 125 -17.74 -16.77 -1.62
N LEU A 126 -17.28 -16.29 -2.78
CA LEU A 126 -15.87 -16.29 -3.14
C LEU A 126 -15.04 -15.42 -2.21
N LEU A 127 -15.52 -14.21 -1.86
CA LEU A 127 -14.85 -13.28 -0.95
C LEU A 127 -14.71 -13.90 0.46
N ASP A 128 -15.77 -14.56 0.94
CA ASP A 128 -15.85 -15.15 2.29
C ASP A 128 -14.99 -16.41 2.49
N GLN A 129 -14.48 -17.04 1.42
CA GLN A 129 -13.67 -18.26 1.51
C GLN A 129 -12.40 -18.09 2.35
N ALA A 130 -11.81 -16.89 2.35
CA ALA A 130 -10.61 -16.57 3.11
C ALA A 130 -10.41 -15.05 3.17
N PRO A 131 -9.72 -14.52 4.20
CA PRO A 131 -9.45 -13.09 4.33
C PRO A 131 -8.82 -12.49 3.09
N ILE A 132 -9.27 -11.30 2.70
CA ILE A 132 -8.65 -10.51 1.63
C ILE A 132 -7.41 -9.83 2.23
N ASP A 133 -6.24 -10.04 1.64
CA ASP A 133 -4.97 -9.56 2.20
C ASP A 133 -4.75 -8.06 1.95
N LEU A 134 -5.19 -7.55 0.81
CA LEU A 134 -5.07 -6.14 0.45
C LEU A 134 -6.19 -5.74 -0.51
N VAL A 135 -6.84 -4.63 -0.21
CA VAL A 135 -7.72 -3.91 -1.13
C VAL A 135 -7.07 -2.57 -1.45
N VAL A 136 -6.92 -2.28 -2.73
CA VAL A 136 -6.54 -0.95 -3.21
C VAL A 136 -7.80 -0.27 -3.77
N LEU A 137 -8.02 0.99 -3.41
CA LEU A 137 -9.20 1.76 -3.78
C LEU A 137 -8.80 3.12 -4.37
N GLY A 138 -9.67 3.68 -5.20
CA GLY A 138 -9.67 5.09 -5.55
C GLY A 138 -10.72 5.86 -4.74
N LEU A 139 -10.70 7.19 -4.83
CA LEU A 139 -11.70 8.06 -4.20
C LEU A 139 -12.55 8.77 -5.26
N GLY A 140 -13.87 8.71 -5.12
CA GLY A 140 -14.85 9.48 -5.89
C GLY A 140 -14.81 10.98 -5.58
N ARG A 141 -15.31 11.84 -6.49
CA ARG A 141 -15.36 13.31 -6.23
C ARG A 141 -16.41 13.69 -5.19
N ASP A 142 -17.41 12.83 -5.01
CA ASP A 142 -18.46 12.85 -3.99
C ASP A 142 -18.11 11.94 -2.79
N GLY A 143 -16.90 11.38 -2.76
CA GLY A 143 -16.41 10.51 -1.70
C GLY A 143 -16.96 9.08 -1.71
N HIS A 144 -17.44 8.60 -2.87
CA HIS A 144 -17.67 7.17 -3.07
C HIS A 144 -16.36 6.38 -3.09
N VAL A 145 -16.45 5.08 -2.83
CA VAL A 145 -15.42 4.07 -3.09
C VAL A 145 -16.07 2.89 -3.79
N ALA A 146 -15.42 2.29 -4.79
CA ALA A 146 -16.11 1.37 -5.71
C ALA A 146 -17.38 2.05 -6.29
N PHE A 147 -18.54 1.38 -6.24
CA PHE A 147 -19.85 2.02 -6.45
C PHE A 147 -20.65 2.15 -5.13
N ASP A 148 -19.97 2.18 -3.97
CA ASP A 148 -20.57 2.66 -2.72
C ASP A 148 -20.64 4.20 -2.76
N GLU A 149 -21.72 4.70 -3.35
CA GLU A 149 -22.07 6.12 -3.49
C GLU A 149 -22.74 6.69 -2.22
N PRO A 150 -22.85 8.03 -2.07
CA PRO A 150 -23.53 8.64 -0.92
C PRO A 150 -24.89 7.99 -0.58
N GLY A 151 -25.06 7.61 0.68
CA GLY A 151 -26.20 6.83 1.18
C GLY A 151 -25.97 5.31 1.17
N ALA A 152 -24.78 4.83 0.77
CA ALA A 152 -24.44 3.42 0.82
C ALA A 152 -24.44 2.88 2.27
N PRO A 153 -25.12 1.75 2.53
CA PRO A 153 -25.19 1.18 3.87
C PRO A 153 -23.85 0.55 4.28
N LEU A 154 -23.46 0.78 5.54
CA LEU A 154 -22.20 0.28 6.08
C LEU A 154 -22.10 -1.25 6.15
N ASP A 155 -23.22 -1.94 6.37
CA ASP A 155 -23.30 -3.39 6.59
C ASP A 155 -23.46 -4.20 5.29
N ALA A 156 -23.46 -3.52 4.13
CA ALA A 156 -23.58 -4.19 2.84
C ALA A 156 -22.34 -4.99 2.44
N GLY A 157 -22.60 -6.22 1.96
CA GLY A 157 -21.66 -7.02 1.18
C GLY A 157 -21.75 -6.72 -0.31
N VAL A 158 -21.53 -7.74 -1.15
CA VAL A 158 -21.72 -7.63 -2.60
C VAL A 158 -23.20 -7.39 -2.93
N ARG A 159 -23.48 -6.38 -3.75
CA ARG A 159 -24.85 -6.05 -4.16
C ARG A 159 -24.93 -5.41 -5.54
N ARG A 160 -26.14 -5.41 -6.10
CA ARG A 160 -26.53 -4.50 -7.18
C ARG A 160 -26.79 -3.11 -6.62
N VAL A 161 -26.33 -2.09 -7.32
CA VAL A 161 -26.60 -0.67 -7.05
C VAL A 161 -27.08 0.03 -8.31
N ARG A 162 -27.92 1.05 -8.15
CA ARG A 162 -28.24 1.99 -9.20
C ARG A 162 -27.22 3.11 -9.19
N LEU A 163 -26.61 3.39 -10.33
CA LEU A 163 -25.55 4.38 -10.45
C LEU A 163 -26.10 5.80 -10.37
N HIS A 164 -25.43 6.64 -9.58
CA HIS A 164 -25.78 8.04 -9.46
C HIS A 164 -25.58 8.77 -10.81
N PRO A 165 -26.42 9.76 -11.16
CA PRO A 165 -26.30 10.50 -12.41
C PRO A 165 -24.91 11.13 -12.64
N THR A 166 -24.19 11.50 -11.57
CA THR A 166 -22.82 12.04 -11.68
C THR A 166 -21.83 10.97 -12.10
N THR A 167 -21.91 9.76 -11.52
CA THR A 167 -21.07 8.62 -11.90
C THR A 167 -21.27 8.24 -13.36
N ARG A 168 -22.54 8.20 -13.81
CA ARG A 168 -22.84 7.94 -15.22
C ARG A 168 -22.29 9.03 -16.16
N ARG A 169 -22.37 10.30 -15.75
CA ARG A 169 -21.77 11.42 -16.51
C ARG A 169 -20.25 11.31 -16.61
N ASP A 170 -19.58 10.86 -15.55
CA ASP A 170 -18.13 10.68 -15.54
C ASP A 170 -17.69 9.52 -16.43
N ALA A 171 -18.50 8.46 -16.52
CA ALA A 171 -18.25 7.30 -17.38
C ALA A 171 -18.66 7.51 -18.85
N ALA A 172 -19.47 8.54 -19.17
CA ALA A 172 -20.05 8.72 -20.50
C ALA A 172 -19.03 8.72 -21.65
N GLY A 173 -17.84 9.26 -21.41
CA GLY A 173 -16.74 9.23 -22.40
C GLY A 173 -16.31 7.81 -22.77
N ASP A 174 -16.25 6.91 -21.80
CA ASP A 174 -15.81 5.51 -21.99
C ASP A 174 -16.88 4.68 -22.74
N PHE A 175 -18.14 5.11 -22.69
CA PHE A 175 -19.27 4.44 -23.35
C PHE A 175 -19.69 5.08 -24.68
N GLY A 176 -19.06 6.20 -25.07
CA GLY A 176 -19.41 6.95 -26.27
C GLY A 176 -20.75 7.70 -26.17
N GLY A 177 -21.18 8.06 -24.95
CA GLY A 177 -22.45 8.73 -24.68
C GLY A 177 -23.07 8.32 -23.35
N LEU A 178 -23.78 9.24 -22.69
CA LEU A 178 -24.43 9.00 -21.39
C LEU A 178 -25.53 7.93 -21.49
N GLU A 179 -26.25 7.91 -22.60
CA GLU A 179 -27.34 6.97 -22.90
C GLU A 179 -26.86 5.53 -23.03
N ARG A 180 -25.56 5.33 -23.28
CA ARG A 180 -24.92 4.01 -23.40
C ARG A 180 -24.32 3.53 -22.09
N VAL A 181 -24.23 4.38 -21.07
CA VAL A 181 -23.75 4.00 -19.75
C VAL A 181 -24.85 3.21 -19.05
N PRO A 182 -24.57 1.98 -18.56
CA PRO A 182 -25.52 1.21 -17.78
C PRO A 182 -26.11 1.99 -16.60
N GLU A 183 -27.34 1.65 -16.22
CA GLU A 183 -28.01 2.29 -15.07
C GLU A 183 -27.66 1.65 -13.74
N ASP A 184 -27.27 0.37 -13.78
CA ASP A 184 -26.97 -0.44 -12.61
C ASP A 184 -25.56 -1.02 -12.70
N ALA A 185 -24.99 -1.36 -11.54
CA ALA A 185 -23.72 -2.04 -11.41
C ALA A 185 -23.74 -3.03 -10.24
N TYR A 186 -22.79 -3.95 -10.23
CA TYR A 186 -22.40 -4.73 -9.06
C TYR A 186 -21.26 -4.03 -8.33
N THR A 187 -21.25 -4.14 -7.00
CA THR A 187 -20.15 -3.62 -6.19
C THR A 187 -19.92 -4.45 -4.94
N VAL A 188 -18.66 -4.60 -4.55
CA VAL A 188 -18.27 -5.10 -3.23
C VAL A 188 -18.49 -3.99 -2.20
N GLY A 189 -19.45 -4.18 -1.30
CA GLY A 189 -19.84 -3.17 -0.32
C GLY A 189 -18.88 -2.98 0.85
N LEU A 190 -19.07 -1.85 1.55
CA LEU A 190 -18.27 -1.38 2.69
C LEU A 190 -17.98 -2.43 3.77
N ARG A 191 -18.92 -3.32 4.11
CA ARG A 191 -18.68 -4.37 5.12
C ARG A 191 -17.53 -5.27 4.70
N THR A 192 -17.59 -5.76 3.47
CA THR A 192 -16.55 -6.65 2.91
C THR A 192 -15.22 -5.92 2.79
N LEU A 193 -15.23 -4.63 2.41
CA LEU A 193 -14.00 -3.81 2.37
C LEU A 193 -13.38 -3.66 3.77
N LEU A 194 -14.19 -3.40 4.79
CA LEU A 194 -13.74 -3.24 6.18
C LEU A 194 -13.27 -4.54 6.84
N GLU A 195 -13.62 -5.70 6.28
CA GLU A 195 -13.15 -7.02 6.74
C GLU A 195 -11.78 -7.41 6.16
N ALA A 196 -11.28 -6.67 5.16
CA ALA A 196 -9.95 -6.90 4.59
C ALA A 196 -8.84 -6.78 5.65
N ARG A 197 -7.67 -7.37 5.36
CA ARG A 197 -6.50 -7.18 6.23
C ARG A 197 -5.94 -5.78 6.08
N GLU A 198 -5.86 -5.22 4.88
CA GLU A 198 -5.24 -3.92 4.62
C GLU A 198 -6.04 -3.15 3.56
N LEU A 199 -6.18 -1.84 3.77
CA LEU A 199 -6.76 -0.91 2.81
C LEU A 199 -5.72 0.12 2.40
N VAL A 200 -5.57 0.32 1.08
CA VAL A 200 -4.76 1.41 0.52
C VAL A 200 -5.66 2.25 -0.39
N LEU A 201 -5.83 3.53 -0.04
CA LEU A 201 -6.58 4.49 -0.83
C LEU A 201 -5.61 5.38 -1.61
N LEU A 202 -5.72 5.37 -2.93
CA LEU A 202 -4.94 6.20 -3.84
C LEU A 202 -5.80 7.39 -4.30
N VAL A 203 -5.32 8.62 -4.07
CA VAL A 203 -6.09 9.84 -4.38
C VAL A 203 -5.23 10.84 -5.13
N SER A 204 -5.57 11.14 -6.38
CA SER A 204 -4.78 12.05 -7.21
C SER A 204 -5.66 13.09 -7.91
N GLY A 205 -5.17 14.33 -7.96
CA GLY A 205 -5.75 15.44 -8.70
C GLY A 205 -6.68 16.33 -7.88
N GLU A 206 -6.73 17.60 -8.28
CA GLU A 206 -7.47 18.67 -7.61
C GLU A 206 -8.96 18.39 -7.45
N SER A 207 -9.56 17.73 -8.44
CA SER A 207 -10.99 17.36 -8.40
C SER A 207 -11.38 16.46 -7.23
N LYS A 208 -10.40 15.85 -6.54
CA LYS A 208 -10.60 14.98 -5.37
C LYS A 208 -10.43 15.71 -4.04
N ALA A 209 -9.98 16.96 -4.04
CA ALA A 209 -9.56 17.63 -2.81
C ALA A 209 -10.68 17.85 -1.79
N GLN A 210 -11.89 18.18 -2.26
CA GLN A 210 -13.05 18.34 -1.38
C GLN A 210 -13.42 17.01 -0.71
N ALA A 211 -13.55 15.93 -1.49
CA ALA A 211 -13.84 14.60 -0.97
C ALA A 211 -12.76 14.10 -0.01
N LEU A 212 -11.47 14.32 -0.31
CA LEU A 212 -10.37 13.91 0.55
C LEU A 212 -10.39 14.67 1.88
N ARG A 213 -10.61 15.98 1.84
CA ARG A 213 -10.75 16.80 3.05
C ARG A 213 -11.93 16.33 3.89
N ALA A 214 -13.10 16.19 3.29
CA ALA A 214 -14.29 15.72 3.99
C ALA A 214 -14.05 14.34 4.62
N MET A 215 -13.46 13.41 3.86
CA MET A 215 -13.19 12.05 4.33
C MET A 215 -12.33 12.06 5.60
N LEU A 216 -11.26 12.86 5.62
CA LEU A 216 -10.25 12.83 6.68
C LEU A 216 -10.60 13.73 7.88
N GLU A 217 -11.26 14.87 7.64
CA GLU A 217 -11.40 15.93 8.64
C GLU A 217 -12.83 16.13 9.16
N GLU A 218 -13.84 15.62 8.45
CA GLU A 218 -15.25 15.73 8.85
C GLU A 218 -15.71 14.44 9.57
N PRO A 219 -16.83 14.48 10.31
CA PRO A 219 -17.37 13.28 10.96
C PRO A 219 -17.73 12.19 9.94
N PRO A 220 -17.33 10.91 10.16
CA PRO A 220 -17.70 9.83 9.25
C PRO A 220 -19.21 9.58 9.17
N GLY A 221 -19.73 9.30 7.97
CA GLY A 221 -21.15 9.05 7.72
C GLY A 221 -21.43 8.38 6.38
N GLU A 222 -22.65 7.88 6.19
CA GLU A 222 -23.08 7.17 4.97
C GLU A 222 -23.20 8.09 3.74
N GLU A 223 -23.46 9.38 3.96
CA GLU A 223 -23.38 10.41 2.90
C GLU A 223 -21.96 10.61 2.37
N LEU A 224 -20.94 10.07 3.06
CA LEU A 224 -19.56 10.09 2.64
C LEU A 224 -18.91 8.71 2.83
N PRO A 225 -19.22 7.70 2.00
CA PRO A 225 -18.84 6.30 2.21
C PRO A 225 -17.35 6.10 2.48
N ALA A 226 -16.47 6.81 1.77
CA ALA A 226 -15.02 6.74 2.00
C ALA A 226 -14.62 7.06 3.45
N SER A 227 -15.34 7.96 4.13
CA SER A 227 -15.06 8.33 5.53
C SER A 227 -15.24 7.14 6.48
N LEU A 228 -16.10 6.18 6.14
CA LEU A 228 -16.34 4.99 6.94
C LEU A 228 -15.14 4.03 6.92
N LEU A 229 -14.27 4.11 5.91
CA LEU A 229 -13.01 3.37 5.86
C LEU A 229 -12.06 3.73 7.01
N ARG A 230 -12.22 4.90 7.65
CA ARG A 230 -11.44 5.30 8.84
C ARG A 230 -11.64 4.36 10.03
N ARG A 231 -12.68 3.53 10.02
CA ARG A 231 -12.91 2.48 11.02
C ARG A 231 -11.92 1.32 10.85
N HIS A 232 -11.29 1.19 9.69
CA HIS A 232 -10.33 0.13 9.41
C HIS A 232 -8.98 0.42 10.09
N PRO A 233 -8.45 -0.51 10.92
CA PRO A 233 -7.24 -0.26 11.72
C PRO A 233 -5.95 -0.16 10.89
N ARG A 234 -5.99 -0.56 9.62
CA ARG A 234 -4.85 -0.53 8.69
C ARG A 234 -5.23 0.13 7.37
N LEU A 235 -5.85 1.31 7.45
CA LEU A 235 -6.08 2.18 6.31
C LEU A 235 -4.82 3.03 6.06
N THR A 236 -4.31 3.01 4.83
CA THR A 236 -3.26 3.91 4.36
C THR A 236 -3.83 4.78 3.25
N VAL A 237 -3.75 6.11 3.40
CA VAL A 237 -4.15 7.06 2.36
C VAL A 237 -2.90 7.65 1.73
N ILE A 238 -2.78 7.54 0.42
CA ILE A 238 -1.67 8.09 -0.37
C ILE A 238 -2.27 9.08 -1.37
N CYS A 239 -1.82 10.33 -1.32
CA CYS A 239 -2.38 11.36 -2.17
C CYS A 239 -1.33 12.31 -2.75
N ASP A 240 -1.62 12.90 -3.91
CA ASP A 240 -0.77 13.94 -4.47
C ASP A 240 -1.07 15.31 -3.83
N ARG A 241 -0.19 16.30 -4.06
CA ARG A 241 -0.39 17.65 -3.56
C ARG A 241 -1.68 18.30 -4.06
N ALA A 242 -2.04 18.04 -5.32
CA ALA A 242 -3.26 18.59 -5.90
C ALA A 242 -4.50 18.08 -5.16
N ALA A 243 -4.57 16.80 -4.80
CA ALA A 243 -5.66 16.29 -3.97
C ALA A 243 -5.57 16.79 -2.51
N ALA A 244 -4.36 16.97 -1.97
CA ALA A 244 -4.16 17.35 -0.58
C ALA A 244 -4.32 18.85 -0.27
N HIS A 245 -4.50 19.72 -1.28
CA HIS A 245 -4.36 21.17 -1.11
C HIS A 245 -5.37 21.83 -0.14
N LEU A 246 -6.51 21.17 0.13
CA LEU A 246 -7.52 21.63 1.10
C LEU A 246 -7.36 21.03 2.50
N LEU A 247 -6.40 20.12 2.70
CA LEU A 247 -6.13 19.52 4.00
C LEU A 247 -5.39 20.48 4.92
N ARG A 248 -5.57 20.29 6.22
CA ARG A 248 -4.76 20.96 7.24
C ARG A 248 -3.28 20.67 7.01
N PRO A 249 -2.43 21.71 6.98
CA PRO A 249 -0.99 21.51 6.86
C PRO A 249 -0.43 20.60 7.96
N SER A 250 0.51 19.74 7.59
CA SER A 250 1.25 18.87 8.50
C SER A 250 2.74 19.03 8.23
N ALA A 251 3.56 19.04 9.29
CA ALA A 251 5.02 19.11 9.14
C ALA A 251 5.57 17.93 8.29
N SER A 252 4.87 16.79 8.31
CA SER A 252 5.21 15.62 7.50
C SER A 252 5.04 15.89 6.00
N SER A 253 4.01 16.63 5.57
CA SER A 253 3.68 16.75 4.13
C SER A 253 4.70 17.55 3.32
N SER A 254 5.50 18.40 3.96
CA SER A 254 6.57 19.20 3.33
C SER A 254 7.98 18.61 3.52
N SER A 255 8.13 17.54 4.30
CA SER A 255 9.44 17.01 4.68
C SER A 255 10.15 16.30 3.51
N ASP A 256 11.47 16.45 3.40
CA ASP A 256 12.31 15.72 2.43
C ASP A 256 12.93 14.44 3.04
N ARG A 257 12.41 14.03 4.21
CA ARG A 257 12.99 12.97 5.03
C ARG A 257 12.09 11.76 5.10
N ALA A 258 12.66 10.58 5.05
CA ALA A 258 11.99 9.33 5.43
C ALA A 258 12.73 8.65 6.58
N VAL A 259 11.98 7.92 7.40
CA VAL A 259 12.53 7.10 8.49
C VAL A 259 12.25 5.63 8.19
N ILE A 260 13.26 4.77 8.28
CA ILE A 260 13.10 3.32 8.11
C ILE A 260 13.34 2.65 9.46
N VAL A 261 12.38 1.86 9.95
CA VAL A 261 12.49 1.16 11.24
C VAL A 261 12.62 -0.33 10.98
N LEU A 262 13.76 -0.88 11.38
CA LEU A 262 14.03 -2.31 11.18
C LEU A 262 13.34 -3.15 12.26
N GLY A 263 12.67 -4.23 11.85
CA GLY A 263 12.21 -5.29 12.75
C GLY A 263 13.38 -6.09 13.37
N HIS A 264 13.15 -6.66 14.56
CA HIS A 264 14.10 -7.53 15.23
C HIS A 264 13.54 -8.94 15.44
N ARG A 265 14.03 -9.85 14.62
CA ARG A 265 13.72 -11.27 14.67
C ARG A 265 14.20 -11.91 15.98
N GLU A 266 13.28 -12.35 16.81
CA GLU A 266 13.54 -13.35 17.84
C GLU A 266 13.11 -14.75 17.34
N PRO A 267 14.02 -15.76 17.32
CA PRO A 267 13.71 -17.10 16.82
C PRO A 267 12.57 -17.84 17.55
N ALA A 268 12.13 -17.37 18.73
CA ALA A 268 11.17 -18.06 19.59
C ALA A 268 9.76 -17.45 19.60
N VAL A 269 9.55 -16.26 19.02
CA VAL A 269 8.25 -15.59 19.03
C VAL A 269 7.48 -15.99 17.77
N SER A 270 6.90 -17.19 17.79
CA SER A 270 6.37 -17.87 16.58
C SER A 270 4.84 -17.92 16.48
N ALA A 271 4.08 -17.46 17.49
CA ALA A 271 2.61 -17.53 17.43
C ALA A 271 1.86 -16.44 18.19
N ALA A 272 2.48 -15.81 19.19
CA ALA A 272 1.85 -14.75 19.96
C ALA A 272 2.07 -13.39 19.29
N HIS A 273 0.99 -12.62 19.19
CA HIS A 273 0.87 -11.25 18.67
C HIS A 273 1.70 -10.23 19.46
N ARG A 274 3.03 -10.33 19.48
CA ARG A 274 3.91 -9.38 20.18
C ARG A 274 5.24 -9.25 19.44
N ILE A 275 5.54 -8.06 18.94
CA ILE A 275 6.91 -7.71 18.55
C ILE A 275 7.84 -7.84 19.78
N SER A 276 9.11 -8.16 19.51
CA SER A 276 10.16 -8.27 20.54
C SER A 276 10.39 -6.95 21.27
N ASP A 277 10.95 -7.01 22.47
CA ASP A 277 11.26 -5.82 23.26
C ASP A 277 12.31 -4.93 22.57
N GLU A 278 13.22 -5.51 21.79
CA GLU A 278 14.11 -4.77 20.90
C GLU A 278 13.34 -4.00 19.83
N THR A 279 12.32 -4.62 19.22
CA THR A 279 11.50 -3.94 18.20
C THR A 279 10.70 -2.81 18.85
N ARG A 280 10.15 -3.01 20.06
CA ARG A 280 9.52 -1.92 20.83
C ARG A 280 10.50 -0.80 21.17
N ALA A 281 11.73 -1.12 21.53
CA ALA A 281 12.76 -0.11 21.78
C ALA A 281 13.09 0.71 20.51
N ARG A 282 13.12 0.06 19.34
CA ARG A 282 13.27 0.74 18.05
C ARG A 282 12.07 1.62 17.72
N LEU A 283 10.83 1.17 17.97
CA LEU A 283 9.64 2.00 17.82
C LEU A 283 9.68 3.24 18.71
N ARG A 284 9.98 3.09 20.01
CA ARG A 284 10.13 4.24 20.92
C ARG A 284 11.21 5.21 20.47
N ARG A 285 12.33 4.70 19.91
CA ARG A 285 13.38 5.54 19.34
C ARG A 285 12.89 6.26 18.08
N ALA A 286 12.18 5.57 17.19
CA ALA A 286 11.60 6.15 15.99
C ALA A 286 10.61 7.26 16.32
N GLU A 287 9.73 7.07 17.31
CA GLU A 287 8.81 8.11 17.77
C GLU A 287 9.56 9.36 18.22
N ARG A 288 10.64 9.20 19.01
CA ARG A 288 11.45 10.35 19.46
C ARG A 288 12.06 11.10 18.27
N VAL A 289 12.66 10.35 17.35
CA VAL A 289 13.30 10.88 16.14
C VAL A 289 12.30 11.58 15.21
N CYS A 290 11.04 11.14 15.18
CA CYS A 290 9.98 11.75 14.39
C CYS A 290 9.39 12.99 15.07
N ARG A 291 9.36 13.04 16.42
CA ARG A 291 8.97 14.26 17.15
C ARG A 291 10.00 15.39 17.01
N GLU A 292 11.29 15.04 16.94
CA GLU A 292 12.39 15.99 16.78
C GLU A 292 12.45 16.60 15.36
N ASP A 293 12.29 15.77 14.32
CA ASP A 293 12.32 16.20 12.91
C ASP A 293 11.27 15.39 12.12
N PRO A 294 10.03 15.87 11.99
CA PRO A 294 8.94 15.13 11.35
C PRO A 294 9.31 14.66 9.92
N PRO A 295 9.31 13.34 9.65
CA PRO A 295 9.56 12.83 8.32
C PRO A 295 8.29 12.87 7.46
N ARG A 296 8.47 12.81 6.14
CA ARG A 296 7.39 12.59 5.19
C ARG A 296 6.67 11.29 5.45
N THR A 297 7.41 10.24 5.81
CA THR A 297 6.84 8.96 6.21
C THR A 297 7.81 8.14 7.06
N VAL A 298 7.26 7.20 7.81
CA VAL A 298 7.99 6.09 8.43
C VAL A 298 7.70 4.81 7.65
N ILE A 299 8.73 4.03 7.33
CA ILE A 299 8.60 2.72 6.71
C ILE A 299 9.00 1.66 7.75
N PHE A 300 8.02 0.85 8.15
CA PHE A 300 8.27 -0.34 8.97
C PHE A 300 8.66 -1.50 8.07
N THR A 301 9.80 -2.13 8.34
CA THR A 301 10.29 -3.28 7.54
C THR A 301 10.54 -4.51 8.40
N GLY A 302 10.02 -5.65 7.94
CA GLY A 302 10.23 -6.96 8.56
C GLY A 302 9.10 -7.93 8.24
N TYR A 303 9.44 -9.21 8.09
CA TYR A 303 8.54 -10.27 7.64
C TYR A 303 8.03 -11.18 8.77
N THR A 304 7.17 -12.16 8.43
CA THR A 304 6.77 -13.28 9.30
C THR A 304 7.00 -14.64 8.63
N ARG A 305 7.43 -15.64 9.42
CA ARG A 305 7.47 -17.05 8.99
C ARG A 305 6.16 -17.78 9.17
N THR A 306 5.27 -17.24 10.00
CA THR A 306 4.03 -17.88 10.37
C THR A 306 3.01 -17.57 9.27
N PRO A 307 2.53 -18.56 8.49
CA PRO A 307 1.70 -18.33 7.31
C PRO A 307 0.42 -17.51 7.57
N LEU A 308 -0.08 -17.52 8.82
CA LEU A 308 -1.27 -16.78 9.25
C LEU A 308 -0.96 -15.64 10.23
N GLY A 309 0.30 -15.50 10.67
CA GLY A 309 0.71 -14.47 11.61
C GLY A 309 0.87 -13.10 10.96
N LEU A 310 0.85 -12.05 11.78
CA LEU A 310 1.24 -10.71 11.34
C LEU A 310 2.77 -10.61 11.19
N ALA A 311 3.23 -10.02 10.11
CA ALA A 311 4.60 -9.58 9.89
C ALA A 311 5.04 -8.58 10.97
N GLU A 312 6.34 -8.52 11.25
CA GLU A 312 6.88 -7.52 12.18
C GLU A 312 6.47 -6.10 11.78
N ALA A 313 6.47 -5.79 10.47
CA ALA A 313 6.00 -4.50 9.97
C ALA A 313 4.51 -4.23 10.27
N GLU A 314 3.65 -5.24 10.18
CA GLU A 314 2.22 -5.10 10.50
C GLU A 314 1.99 -4.85 11.99
N GLN A 315 2.74 -5.55 12.83
CA GLN A 315 2.65 -5.37 14.28
C GLN A 315 3.25 -4.02 14.71
N MET A 316 4.36 -3.60 14.09
CA MET A 316 4.95 -2.26 14.30
C MET A 316 3.97 -1.15 13.93
N LYS A 317 3.27 -1.29 12.79
CA LYS A 317 2.23 -0.36 12.36
C LYS A 317 1.08 -0.30 13.36
N ALA A 318 0.64 -1.44 13.90
CA ALA A 318 -0.43 -1.51 14.90
C ALA A 318 -0.04 -0.86 16.25
N GLU A 319 1.24 -0.90 16.64
CA GLU A 319 1.76 -0.25 17.85
C GLU A 319 2.20 1.22 17.63
N TRP A 320 2.09 1.75 16.40
CA TRP A 320 2.54 3.11 16.08
C TRP A 320 1.61 4.18 16.67
N LYS A 321 2.19 5.13 17.42
CA LYS A 321 1.42 6.12 18.19
C LYS A 321 1.36 7.51 17.57
N LEU A 322 2.19 7.82 16.58
CA LEU A 322 2.24 9.15 15.96
C LEU A 322 1.35 9.18 14.72
N SER A 323 0.04 9.32 14.92
CA SER A 323 -0.93 9.41 13.81
C SER A 323 -0.68 10.60 12.88
N SER A 324 0.03 11.65 13.32
CA SER A 324 0.44 12.78 12.48
C SER A 324 1.57 12.46 11.48
N VAL A 325 2.21 11.30 11.62
CA VAL A 325 3.30 10.84 10.75
C VAL A 325 2.80 9.60 9.99
N PRO A 326 2.58 9.69 8.68
CA PRO A 326 2.10 8.58 7.89
C PRO A 326 3.15 7.46 7.87
N ALA A 327 2.68 6.22 7.91
CA ALA A 327 3.49 5.03 7.96
C ALA A 327 3.15 4.04 6.84
N LEU A 328 4.19 3.52 6.20
CA LEU A 328 4.10 2.43 5.22
C LEU A 328 4.70 1.15 5.81
N MET A 329 4.38 0.02 5.18
CA MET A 329 4.90 -1.29 5.59
C MET A 329 5.58 -2.01 4.42
N GLU A 330 6.79 -2.48 4.66
CA GLU A 330 7.55 -3.41 3.83
C GLU A 330 7.60 -4.77 4.56
N GLN A 331 6.86 -5.76 4.05
CA GLN A 331 6.62 -7.03 4.76
C GLN A 331 7.41 -8.22 4.18
N ALA A 332 8.14 -8.02 3.10
CA ALA A 332 8.84 -9.09 2.38
C ALA A 332 10.28 -9.26 2.85
N GLY A 333 10.91 -8.24 3.41
CA GLY A 333 12.29 -8.25 3.87
C GLY A 333 12.56 -9.26 5.00
N ARG A 334 13.34 -10.31 4.71
CA ARG A 334 13.64 -11.40 5.68
C ARG A 334 14.89 -11.19 6.51
N ASN A 335 15.74 -10.25 6.08
CA ASN A 335 17.02 -9.94 6.68
C ASN A 335 17.40 -8.50 6.32
N THR A 336 18.42 -7.95 6.99
CA THR A 336 18.84 -6.54 6.81
C THR A 336 19.15 -6.16 5.37
N ALA A 337 19.70 -7.08 4.56
CA ALA A 337 20.00 -6.81 3.16
C ALA A 337 18.72 -6.65 2.33
N GLU A 338 17.77 -7.57 2.52
CA GLU A 338 16.46 -7.50 1.86
C GLU A 338 15.65 -6.30 2.37
N ASN A 339 15.66 -5.99 3.66
CA ASN A 339 14.98 -4.80 4.20
C ASN A 339 15.50 -3.53 3.51
N ALA A 340 16.82 -3.42 3.32
CA ALA A 340 17.42 -2.29 2.62
C ALA A 340 16.99 -2.24 1.14
N THR A 341 16.99 -3.35 0.42
CA THR A 341 16.66 -3.33 -1.02
C THR A 341 15.16 -3.29 -1.30
N ARG A 342 14.30 -3.74 -0.39
CA ARG A 342 12.84 -3.71 -0.54
C ARG A 342 12.21 -2.39 -0.12
N THR A 343 12.84 -1.67 0.81
CA THR A 343 12.36 -0.32 1.19
C THR A 343 12.78 0.75 0.19
N LEU A 344 13.84 0.52 -0.60
CA LEU A 344 14.31 1.51 -1.57
C LEU A 344 13.28 1.84 -2.67
N PRO A 345 12.62 0.87 -3.36
CA PRO A 345 11.57 1.18 -4.33
C PRO A 345 10.45 2.05 -3.75
N LEU A 346 10.04 1.80 -2.50
CA LEU A 346 9.06 2.65 -1.81
C LEU A 346 9.57 4.09 -1.66
N ILE A 347 10.81 4.28 -1.19
CA ILE A 347 11.44 5.60 -1.07
C ILE A 347 11.51 6.32 -2.43
N ARG A 348 11.87 5.59 -3.48
CA ARG A 348 11.97 6.13 -4.84
C ARG A 348 10.61 6.50 -5.42
N ALA A 349 9.59 5.68 -5.16
CA ALA A 349 8.22 5.94 -5.59
C ALA A 349 7.64 7.19 -4.91
N ILE A 350 7.83 7.33 -3.59
CA ILE A 350 7.40 8.53 -2.83
C ILE A 350 7.88 9.81 -3.50
N GLY A 351 9.13 9.84 -3.96
CA GLY A 351 9.75 11.04 -4.54
C GLY A 351 10.12 12.08 -3.49
N ASP A 352 10.97 13.04 -3.86
CA ASP A 352 11.37 14.20 -3.03
C ASP A 352 11.94 13.88 -1.63
N VAL A 353 12.27 12.62 -1.38
CA VAL A 353 13.05 12.18 -0.22
C VAL A 353 14.52 12.33 -0.56
N ARG A 354 15.21 13.19 0.19
CA ARG A 354 16.67 13.41 0.11
C ARG A 354 17.39 12.88 1.33
N ARG A 355 16.71 12.77 2.48
CA ARG A 355 17.29 12.32 3.75
C ARG A 355 16.61 11.02 4.19
N VAL A 356 17.39 10.01 4.52
CA VAL A 356 16.89 8.75 5.07
C VAL A 356 17.55 8.48 6.41
N THR A 357 16.74 8.30 7.45
CA THR A 357 17.23 7.87 8.76
C THR A 357 16.81 6.44 9.05
N VAL A 358 17.79 5.56 9.23
CA VAL A 358 17.53 4.16 9.61
C VAL A 358 17.57 4.02 11.13
N VAL A 359 16.46 3.58 11.71
CA VAL A 359 16.34 3.26 13.14
C VAL A 359 16.59 1.76 13.32
N THR A 360 17.63 1.45 14.10
CA THR A 360 18.06 0.07 14.36
C THR A 360 18.69 -0.05 15.75
N SER A 361 18.98 -1.26 16.20
CA SER A 361 19.69 -1.47 17.47
C SER A 361 21.16 -1.06 17.36
N ALA A 362 21.73 -0.53 18.45
CA ALA A 362 23.12 -0.06 18.50
C ALA A 362 24.16 -1.16 18.22
N TRP A 363 23.85 -2.42 18.52
CA TRP A 363 24.70 -3.57 18.22
C TRP A 363 24.63 -4.02 16.74
N HIS A 364 23.71 -3.48 15.93
CA HIS A 364 23.49 -3.90 14.53
C HIS A 364 24.51 -3.25 13.59
N ILE A 365 25.79 -3.59 13.78
CA ILE A 365 26.94 -2.97 13.10
C ILE A 365 26.96 -3.17 11.57
N ARG A 366 26.25 -4.17 11.04
CA ARG A 366 26.19 -4.43 9.60
C ARG A 366 25.16 -3.59 8.85
N ALA A 367 24.21 -2.94 9.55
CA ALA A 367 23.17 -2.14 8.90
C ALA A 367 23.73 -1.02 8.00
N PRO A 368 24.75 -0.24 8.42
CA PRO A 368 25.41 0.74 7.53
C PRO A 368 25.94 0.15 6.22
N TYR A 369 26.45 -1.08 6.23
CA TYR A 369 26.98 -1.72 5.03
C TYR A 369 25.88 -2.05 4.00
N PHE A 370 24.71 -2.50 4.45
CA PHE A 370 23.60 -2.86 3.57
C PHE A 370 22.86 -1.64 3.02
N PHE A 371 22.77 -0.56 3.80
CA PHE A 371 22.14 0.70 3.37
C PHE A 371 23.10 1.66 2.65
N ALA A 372 24.42 1.43 2.68
CA ALA A 372 25.41 2.26 1.96
C ALA A 372 25.04 2.61 0.49
N PRO A 373 24.43 1.70 -0.31
CA PRO A 373 23.95 2.00 -1.66
C PRO A 373 22.96 3.16 -1.77
N TYR A 374 22.26 3.54 -0.70
CA TYR A 374 21.38 4.70 -0.73
C TYR A 374 22.16 5.98 -1.07
N ARG A 375 23.43 6.06 -0.64
CA ARG A 375 24.30 7.21 -0.92
C ARG A 375 24.64 7.34 -2.41
N THR A 376 24.85 6.22 -3.10
CA THR A 376 25.13 6.23 -4.55
C THR A 376 23.91 6.63 -5.37
N LEU A 377 22.73 6.67 -4.74
CA LEU A 377 21.46 7.12 -5.33
C LEU A 377 21.10 8.56 -4.91
N GLY A 378 22.06 9.30 -4.36
CA GLY A 378 21.88 10.70 -3.96
C GLY A 378 21.18 10.91 -2.60
N LEU A 379 20.93 9.85 -1.83
CA LEU A 379 20.27 9.97 -0.52
C LEU A 379 21.29 10.21 0.61
N ARG A 380 21.01 11.23 1.44
CA ARG A 380 21.75 11.49 2.68
C ARG A 380 21.30 10.51 3.75
N LEU A 381 22.15 9.54 4.05
CA LEU A 381 21.87 8.45 4.98
C LEU A 381 22.40 8.75 6.39
N SER A 382 21.51 8.69 7.39
CA SER A 382 21.86 8.74 8.81
C SER A 382 21.30 7.53 9.58
N PHE A 383 21.84 7.28 10.78
CA PHE A 383 21.42 6.17 11.64
C PHE A 383 21.04 6.67 13.01
N SER A 384 19.97 6.08 13.56
CA SER A 384 19.52 6.34 14.92
C SER A 384 19.45 5.03 15.69
N TRP A 385 20.17 4.98 16.81
CA TRP A 385 20.43 3.73 17.52
C TRP A 385 19.50 3.59 18.73
N ALA A 386 18.86 2.43 18.84
CA ALA A 386 18.15 2.00 20.04
C ALA A 386 19.10 1.16 20.91
N VAL A 387 19.19 1.50 22.20
CA VAL A 387 20.02 0.80 23.19
C VAL A 387 19.12 -0.11 24.02
N HIS A 388 19.13 -1.41 23.70
CA HIS A 388 18.32 -2.44 24.38
C HIS A 388 18.84 -3.85 24.09
N GLY A 389 18.61 -4.80 25.01
CA GLY A 389 18.89 -6.23 24.83
C GLY A 389 20.29 -6.71 25.30
N PRO A 390 20.56 -8.02 25.28
CA PRO A 390 21.83 -8.62 25.70
C PRO A 390 22.94 -8.38 24.66
N TRP A 391 23.64 -7.26 24.80
CA TRP A 391 24.64 -6.75 23.85
C TRP A 391 25.68 -7.78 23.39
N ALA A 392 26.27 -8.54 24.31
CA ALA A 392 27.33 -9.51 23.98
C ALA A 392 26.85 -10.61 23.04
N ARG A 393 25.69 -11.19 23.31
CA ARG A 393 25.08 -12.26 22.49
C ARG A 393 24.75 -11.75 21.09
N MET A 394 24.13 -10.56 21.00
CA MET A 394 23.69 -9.99 19.73
C MET A 394 24.88 -9.54 18.86
N LEU A 395 25.91 -8.96 19.46
CA LEU A 395 27.14 -8.58 18.75
C LEU A 395 27.86 -9.80 18.18
N TRP A 396 27.91 -10.91 18.94
CA TRP A 396 28.51 -12.15 18.45
C TRP A 396 27.79 -12.72 17.22
N GLN A 397 26.45 -12.69 17.21
CA GLN A 397 25.66 -13.08 16.04
C GLN A 397 25.95 -12.19 14.82
N GLU A 398 26.09 -10.88 15.03
CA GLU A 398 26.44 -9.94 13.95
C GLU A 398 27.84 -10.20 13.38
N LEU A 399 28.83 -10.48 14.23
CA LEU A 399 30.18 -10.84 13.80
C LEU A 399 30.22 -12.16 13.02
N HIS A 400 29.46 -13.18 13.45
CA HIS A 400 29.33 -14.43 12.69
C HIS A 400 28.68 -14.23 11.33
N GLY A 401 27.67 -13.36 11.26
CA GLY A 401 27.00 -12.98 10.00
C GLY A 401 27.87 -12.19 9.03
N ALA A 402 29.02 -11.65 9.47
CA ALA A 402 29.92 -10.85 8.65
C ALA A 402 30.45 -11.60 7.42
N ARG A 403 30.73 -12.91 7.58
CA ARG A 403 31.29 -13.77 6.51
C ARG A 403 30.36 -13.90 5.30
N ALA A 404 29.04 -13.80 5.50
CA ALA A 404 28.04 -13.91 4.45
C ALA A 404 27.60 -12.56 3.85
N MET A 405 28.05 -11.41 4.39
CA MET A 405 27.54 -10.09 4.03
C MET A 405 27.64 -9.75 2.55
N ARG A 406 28.81 -10.01 1.95
CA ARG A 406 29.06 -9.69 0.53
C ARG A 406 28.09 -10.44 -0.37
N GLY A 407 27.89 -11.74 -0.11
CA GLY A 407 26.94 -12.57 -0.84
C GLY A 407 25.49 -12.13 -0.64
N GLN A 408 25.09 -11.80 0.60
CA GLN A 408 23.74 -11.29 0.90
C GLN A 408 23.45 -9.98 0.18
N ARG A 409 24.36 -9.00 0.25
CA ARG A 409 24.19 -7.71 -0.43
C ARG A 409 24.15 -7.89 -1.94
N ARG A 410 25.04 -8.70 -2.53
CA ARG A 410 25.05 -8.97 -3.97
C ARG A 410 23.72 -9.57 -4.43
N ARG A 411 23.23 -10.62 -3.75
CA ARG A 411 21.94 -11.25 -4.08
C ARG A 411 20.78 -10.28 -3.94
N ALA A 412 20.71 -9.55 -2.83
CA ALA A 412 19.64 -8.58 -2.59
C ALA A 412 19.63 -7.47 -3.65
N MET A 413 20.81 -7.03 -4.09
CA MET A 413 20.94 -6.03 -5.15
C MET A 413 20.56 -6.56 -6.53
N THR A 414 20.95 -7.79 -6.88
CA THR A 414 20.54 -8.40 -8.15
C THR A 414 19.01 -8.61 -8.21
N GLN A 415 18.37 -8.81 -7.06
CA GLN A 415 16.91 -8.93 -6.94
C GLN A 415 16.19 -7.58 -6.85
N MET A 416 16.93 -6.47 -6.71
CA MET A 416 16.38 -5.13 -6.66
C MET A 416 16.19 -4.63 -8.08
N ARG A 417 14.93 -4.46 -8.48
CA ARG A 417 14.54 -3.89 -9.76
C ARG A 417 13.62 -2.71 -9.48
N LEU A 418 13.87 -1.59 -10.16
CA LEU A 418 12.98 -0.43 -10.16
C LEU A 418 12.24 -0.44 -11.49
N PRO A 419 10.92 -0.19 -11.51
CA PRO A 419 10.22 0.15 -12.74
C PRO A 419 10.99 1.26 -13.50
N PRO A 420 11.01 1.26 -14.85
CA PRO A 420 11.69 2.28 -15.64
C PRO A 420 11.35 3.72 -15.23
N GLU A 421 10.11 3.96 -14.81
CA GLU A 421 9.64 5.25 -14.33
C GLU A 421 10.26 5.68 -12.98
N LEU A 422 10.85 4.73 -12.25
CA LEU A 422 11.57 4.91 -10.99
C LEU A 422 13.09 4.78 -11.15
N GLU A 423 13.56 4.34 -12.33
CA GLU A 423 14.97 4.28 -12.68
C GLU A 423 15.61 5.68 -12.69
N LEU A 424 16.92 5.72 -12.51
CA LEU A 424 17.67 6.97 -12.55
C LEU A 424 17.86 7.40 -14.01
N PRO A 425 17.84 8.72 -14.32
CA PRO A 425 18.60 9.17 -15.48
C PRO A 425 20.05 8.70 -15.28
N ALA A 426 20.65 8.11 -16.31
CA ALA A 426 22.06 7.77 -16.28
C ALA A 426 22.84 9.00 -15.80
N ALA A 427 23.74 8.81 -14.82
CA ALA A 427 24.64 9.88 -14.42
C ALA A 427 25.31 10.40 -15.71
N ASP A 428 25.10 11.68 -16.00
CA ASP A 428 25.77 12.34 -17.11
C ASP A 428 27.27 12.24 -16.80
N ASN A 429 27.97 11.32 -17.48
CA ASN A 429 29.42 11.28 -17.50
C ASN A 429 29.90 12.50 -18.29
N ARG A 430 29.68 13.69 -17.75
CA ARG A 430 30.55 14.83 -18.03
C ARG A 430 31.62 14.77 -16.98
N GLU A 431 32.65 14.00 -17.30
CA GLU A 431 33.99 14.27 -16.80
C GLU A 431 34.27 15.74 -17.12
N ASP A 432 34.48 16.51 -16.06
CA ASP A 432 35.12 17.81 -16.12
C ASP A 432 36.40 17.67 -16.95
N GLY A 433 36.48 18.45 -18.02
CA GLY A 433 37.73 18.64 -18.73
C GLY A 433 38.76 19.28 -17.81
N GLN A 434 39.89 18.60 -17.65
CA GLN A 434 41.23 19.18 -17.63
C GLN A 434 42.19 18.25 -18.37
#